data_AF-V7FDV3-F1
#
_entry.id   AF-V7FDV3-F1
#
_cell.length_a   1.000
_cell.length_b   1.000
_cell.length_c   1.000
_cell.angle_alpha   90.00
_cell.angle_beta   90.00
_cell.angle_gamma   90.00
#
_symmetry.space_group_name_H-M   'P 1'
#
loop_
_entity.id
_entity.type
_entity.pdbx_description
1 polymer ?
#
loop_
_entity_poly.entity_id
_entity_poly.type
_entity_poly.pdbx_seq_one_letter_code
_entity_poly.pdbx_strand_id
1 'polypeptide(L)'
;MTQRDDTCHVHPPKRSQEPFQSLAMPVERASTVVFDDLESFERRVERLYDGFSYGLYGTPTSRQLEDHIAMLEHATRALVVPSGMAAIVLATMAHLLRRRPGADA
;
A
#
# COMPACT_ATOMS: atom_id res chain seq x y z
N MET A 1 -29.61 -13.38 -8.28
CA MET A 1 -28.36 -13.09 -7.55
C MET A 1 -27.24 -13.71 -8.36
N THR A 2 -26.42 -12.89 -9.01
CA THR A 2 -25.25 -13.37 -9.76
C THR A 2 -24.24 -13.93 -8.75
N GLN A 3 -23.92 -15.22 -8.84
CA GLN A 3 -22.94 -15.86 -7.97
C GLN A 3 -21.59 -15.15 -8.17
N ARG A 4 -21.07 -14.53 -7.11
CA ARG A 4 -19.74 -13.93 -7.11
C ARG A 4 -18.71 -15.05 -6.92
N ASP A 5 -17.56 -14.90 -7.56
CA ASP A 5 -16.45 -15.85 -7.42
C ASP A 5 -15.75 -15.63 -6.08
N ASP A 6 -16.21 -16.35 -5.05
CA ASP A 6 -15.69 -16.22 -3.67
C ASP A 6 -14.22 -16.65 -3.55
N THR A 7 -13.67 -17.32 -4.56
CA THR A 7 -12.25 -17.74 -4.64
C THR A 7 -11.31 -16.56 -4.46
N CYS A 8 -11.70 -15.39 -4.99
CA CYS A 8 -10.89 -14.18 -4.91
C CYS A 8 -10.62 -13.73 -3.46
N HIS A 9 -11.45 -14.10 -2.48
CA HIS A 9 -11.26 -13.74 -1.08
C HIS A 9 -10.10 -14.47 -0.39
N VAL A 10 -9.68 -15.63 -0.92
CA VAL A 10 -8.60 -16.45 -0.33
C VAL A 10 -7.37 -16.56 -1.23
N HIS A 11 -7.43 -16.00 -2.44
CA HIS A 11 -6.34 -15.97 -3.41
C HIS A 11 -5.91 -14.52 -3.72
N PRO A 12 -5.06 -13.91 -2.86
CA PRO A 12 -4.54 -12.57 -3.12
C PRO A 12 -3.60 -12.55 -4.35
N PRO A 13 -3.42 -11.38 -4.98
CA PRO A 13 -2.44 -11.22 -6.05
C PRO A 13 -1.01 -11.49 -5.54
N LYS A 14 -0.23 -12.24 -6.31
CA LYS A 14 1.17 -12.55 -5.97
C LYS A 14 2.06 -11.33 -6.13
N ARG A 15 2.89 -11.02 -5.13
CA ARG A 15 4.05 -10.12 -5.28
C ARG A 15 5.30 -10.94 -5.60
N SER A 16 5.93 -10.65 -6.73
CA SER A 16 6.76 -11.62 -7.48
C SER A 16 8.24 -11.74 -7.05
N GLN A 17 8.63 -11.36 -5.83
CA GLN A 17 10.06 -11.24 -5.49
C GLN A 17 10.52 -12.00 -4.23
N GLU A 18 9.70 -12.85 -3.64
CA GLU A 18 10.10 -13.58 -2.43
C GLU A 18 10.95 -14.83 -2.75
N PRO A 19 12.15 -15.00 -2.15
CA PRO A 19 12.99 -16.17 -2.37
C PRO A 19 12.42 -17.46 -1.74
N PHE A 20 11.52 -17.33 -0.77
CA PHE A 20 10.86 -18.43 -0.07
C PHE A 20 9.36 -18.41 -0.38
N GLN A 21 8.79 -19.54 -0.81
CA GLN A 21 7.36 -19.63 -1.15
C GLN A 21 6.58 -20.35 -0.06
N SER A 22 5.90 -19.57 0.78
CA SER A 22 4.91 -20.07 1.73
C SER A 22 3.50 -20.01 1.15
N LEU A 23 2.62 -20.92 1.56
CA LEU A 23 1.19 -20.83 1.23
C LEU A 23 0.55 -19.59 1.88
N ALA A 24 0.93 -19.33 3.13
CA ALA A 24 0.49 -18.15 3.87
C ALA A 24 1.48 -17.01 3.63
N MET A 25 0.96 -15.79 3.54
CA MET A 25 1.80 -14.60 3.46
C MET A 25 2.70 -14.45 4.70
N PRO A 26 4.00 -14.15 4.56
CA PRO A 26 4.83 -13.79 5.70
C PRO A 26 4.42 -12.46 6.34
N VAL A 27 4.60 -12.36 7.65
CA VAL A 27 4.42 -11.10 8.39
C VAL A 27 5.73 -10.36 8.47
N GLU A 28 5.94 -9.45 7.52
CA GLU A 28 7.13 -8.61 7.41
C GLU A 28 6.95 -7.31 8.18
N ARG A 29 7.68 -7.22 9.30
CA ARG A 29 7.74 -6.03 10.16
C ARG A 29 9.03 -5.29 9.90
N ALA A 30 8.92 -4.01 9.61
CA ALA A 30 10.05 -3.13 9.45
C ALA A 30 9.67 -1.77 10.04
N SER A 31 10.47 -1.24 10.97
CA SER A 31 10.41 0.18 11.30
C SER A 31 11.26 0.96 10.30
N THR A 32 12.42 0.42 9.93
CA THR A 32 13.35 0.95 8.93
C THR A 32 13.62 -0.07 7.82
N VAL A 33 14.08 0.41 6.67
CA VAL A 33 14.45 -0.41 5.49
C VAL A 33 15.93 -0.16 5.18
N VAL A 34 16.66 -1.21 4.81
CA VAL A 34 18.07 -1.12 4.42
C VAL A 34 18.21 -0.82 2.93
N PHE A 35 19.32 -0.21 2.55
CA PHE A 35 19.65 0.15 1.17
C PHE A 35 21.06 -0.36 0.86
N ASP A 36 21.29 -0.71 -0.41
CA ASP A 36 22.57 -1.28 -0.84
C ASP A 36 23.73 -0.26 -0.78
N ASP A 37 23.43 1.01 -1.04
CA ASP A 37 24.39 2.11 -1.04
C ASP A 37 23.75 3.46 -0.65
N LEU A 38 24.61 4.48 -0.47
CA LEU A 38 24.21 5.83 -0.10
C LEU A 38 23.33 6.48 -1.19
N GLU A 39 23.64 6.27 -2.46
CA GLU A 39 22.89 6.84 -3.58
C GLU A 39 21.42 6.35 -3.57
N SER A 40 21.23 5.05 -3.35
CA SER A 40 19.92 4.41 -3.21
C SER A 40 19.16 4.94 -2.00
N PHE A 41 19.85 5.22 -0.89
CA PHE A 41 19.26 5.83 0.29
C PHE A 41 18.84 7.29 0.05
N GLU A 42 19.65 8.08 -0.67
CA GLU A 42 19.33 9.48 -1.00
C GLU A 42 18.11 9.56 -1.93
N ARG A 43 17.98 8.63 -2.87
CA ARG A 43 16.85 8.54 -3.81
C ARG A 43 15.61 7.83 -3.24
N ARG A 44 15.59 7.47 -1.95
CA ARG A 44 14.47 6.71 -1.34
C ARG A 44 13.11 7.40 -1.46
N VAL A 45 13.07 8.73 -1.57
CA VAL A 45 11.82 9.51 -1.74
C VAL A 45 11.08 9.11 -3.01
N GLU A 46 11.80 8.70 -4.06
CA GLU A 46 11.19 8.20 -5.30
C GLU A 46 10.39 6.90 -5.05
N ARG A 47 10.76 6.15 -4.00
CA ARG A 47 10.14 4.88 -3.61
C ARG A 47 9.02 5.05 -2.57
N LEU A 48 8.67 6.27 -2.18
CA LEU A 48 7.76 6.52 -1.06
C LEU A 48 6.39 5.84 -1.25
N TYR A 49 5.84 5.94 -2.47
CA TYR A 49 4.52 5.40 -2.77
C TYR A 49 4.58 4.01 -3.37
N ASP A 50 5.49 3.72 -4.29
CA ASP A 50 5.49 2.48 -5.06
C ASP A 50 6.60 1.48 -4.66
N GLY A 51 7.42 1.83 -3.67
CA GLY A 51 8.43 0.96 -3.09
C GLY A 51 8.45 1.00 -1.56
N PHE A 52 9.57 0.58 -0.98
CA PHE A 52 9.79 0.55 0.47
C PHE A 52 10.89 1.54 0.84
N SER A 53 10.54 2.56 1.61
CA SER A 53 11.51 3.52 2.16
C SER A 53 11.57 3.49 3.68
N TYR A 54 10.44 3.26 4.34
CA TYR A 54 10.32 3.24 5.80
C TYR A 54 9.01 2.54 6.15
N GLY A 55 8.97 1.84 7.29
CA GLY A 55 7.80 1.03 7.69
C GLY A 55 6.50 1.80 7.80
N LEU A 56 6.58 3.08 8.16
CA LEU A 56 5.44 3.99 8.21
C LEU A 56 4.69 4.11 6.88
N TYR A 57 5.39 3.99 5.76
CA TYR A 57 4.82 4.09 4.40
C TYR A 57 4.40 2.72 3.83
N GLY A 58 4.39 1.70 4.68
CA GLY A 58 3.97 0.35 4.36
C GLY A 58 5.11 -0.65 4.38
N THR A 59 4.75 -1.91 4.63
CA THR A 59 5.62 -3.08 4.55
C THR A 59 5.06 -4.04 3.49
N PRO A 60 5.81 -5.05 3.03
CA PRO A 60 5.27 -6.04 2.09
C PRO A 60 3.91 -6.58 2.54
N THR A 61 3.75 -6.87 3.84
CA THR A 61 2.47 -7.26 4.47
C THR A 61 1.33 -6.28 4.23
N SER A 62 1.50 -5.00 4.57
CA SER A 62 0.42 -4.03 4.37
C SER A 62 0.11 -3.82 2.89
N ARG A 63 1.13 -3.87 2.04
CA ARG A 63 0.98 -3.62 0.61
C ARG A 63 0.29 -4.75 -0.14
N GLN A 64 0.51 -6.02 0.24
CA GLN A 64 -0.27 -7.12 -0.33
C GLN A 64 -1.74 -7.04 0.07
N LEU A 65 -2.02 -6.62 1.32
CA LEU A 65 -3.40 -6.37 1.76
C LEU A 65 -4.05 -5.24 0.95
N GLU A 66 -3.32 -4.15 0.67
CA GLU A 66 -3.79 -3.07 -0.20
C GLU A 66 -4.13 -3.57 -1.61
N ASP A 67 -3.23 -4.34 -2.23
CA ASP A 67 -3.47 -4.90 -3.57
C ASP A 67 -4.68 -5.84 -3.59
N HIS A 68 -4.86 -6.64 -2.53
CA HIS A 68 -5.98 -7.57 -2.41
C HIS A 68 -7.31 -6.82 -2.25
N ILE A 69 -7.38 -5.82 -1.37
CA ILE A 69 -8.57 -4.97 -1.21
C ILE A 69 -8.89 -4.23 -2.51
N ALA A 70 -7.88 -3.66 -3.18
CA ALA A 70 -8.08 -2.95 -4.43
C ALA A 70 -8.64 -3.87 -5.53
N MET A 71 -8.15 -5.11 -5.62
CA MET A 71 -8.66 -6.12 -6.52
C MET A 71 -10.14 -6.46 -6.23
N LEU A 72 -10.50 -6.66 -4.96
CA LEU A 72 -11.85 -7.01 -4.54
C LEU A 72 -12.86 -5.89 -4.81
N GLU A 73 -12.45 -4.63 -4.63
CA GLU A 73 -13.29 -3.44 -4.83
C GLU A 73 -13.23 -2.88 -6.25
N HIS A 74 -12.52 -3.55 -7.17
CA HIS A 74 -12.25 -3.04 -8.53
C HIS A 74 -11.66 -1.62 -8.55
N ALA A 75 -10.85 -1.29 -7.55
CA ALA A 75 -10.19 0.00 -7.40
C ALA A 75 -8.80 0.00 -8.02
N THR A 76 -8.31 1.18 -8.42
CA THR A 76 -6.94 1.33 -8.92
C THR A 76 -5.90 1.16 -7.81
N ARG A 77 -6.25 1.50 -6.57
CA ARG A 77 -5.35 1.42 -5.41
C ARG A 77 -6.15 1.44 -4.11
N ALA A 78 -5.60 0.84 -3.07
CA ALA A 78 -6.07 0.97 -1.69
C ALA A 78 -4.92 1.44 -0.78
N LEU A 79 -5.26 1.95 0.40
CA LEU A 79 -4.32 2.35 1.43
C LEU A 79 -4.76 1.74 2.76
N VAL A 80 -3.84 1.05 3.43
CA VAL A 80 -4.09 0.52 4.78
C VAL A 80 -3.64 1.55 5.81
N VAL A 81 -4.51 1.81 6.78
CA VAL A 81 -4.34 2.83 7.82
C VAL A 81 -4.71 2.22 9.18
N PRO A 82 -4.28 2.80 10.31
CA PRO A 82 -4.37 2.12 11.61
C PRO A 82 -5.79 1.95 12.15
N SER A 83 -6.81 2.60 11.57
CA SER A 83 -8.21 2.44 11.97
C SER A 83 -9.19 2.89 10.88
N GLY A 84 -10.46 2.49 11.01
CA GLY A 84 -11.53 2.99 10.14
C GLY A 84 -11.74 4.50 10.23
N MET A 85 -11.60 5.09 11.43
CA MET A 85 -11.66 6.54 11.60
C MET A 85 -10.51 7.24 10.87
N ALA A 86 -9.29 6.68 10.93
CA ALA A 86 -8.15 7.20 10.19
C ALA A 86 -8.41 7.17 8.67
N ALA A 87 -9.08 6.12 8.16
CA ALA A 87 -9.43 6.02 6.74
C ALA A 87 -10.40 7.14 6.31
N ILE A 88 -11.45 7.38 7.10
CA ILE A 88 -12.44 8.44 6.83
C ILE A 88 -11.78 9.81 6.88
N VAL A 89 -10.99 10.09 7.92
CA VAL A 89 -10.31 11.38 8.08
C VAL A 89 -9.32 11.62 6.95
N LEU A 90 -8.50 10.62 6.59
CA LEU A 90 -7.51 10.75 5.53
C LEU A 90 -8.18 11.05 4.18
N ALA A 91 -9.21 10.28 3.82
CA ALA A 91 -9.96 10.50 2.57
C ALA A 91 -10.61 11.89 2.53
N THR A 92 -11.22 12.32 3.63
CA THR A 92 -11.86 13.63 3.76
C THR A 92 -10.83 14.76 3.64
N MET A 93 -9.73 14.68 4.38
CA MET A 93 -8.69 15.70 4.37
C MET A 93 -7.99 15.78 3.01
N ALA A 94 -7.71 14.65 2.36
CA ALA A 94 -7.13 14.63 1.01
C ALA A 94 -8.04 15.31 -0.01
N HIS A 95 -9.36 15.17 0.12
CA HIS A 95 -10.32 15.84 -0.74
C HIS A 95 -10.41 17.35 -0.46
N LEU A 96 -10.46 17.75 0.82
CA LEU A 96 -10.63 19.15 1.22
C LEU A 96 -9.36 20.00 1.07
N LEU A 97 -8.19 19.42 1.32
CA LEU A 97 -6.90 20.11 1.22
C LEU A 97 -6.34 20.16 -0.20
N ARG A 98 -7.07 19.65 -1.19
CA ARG A 98 -6.68 19.78 -2.60
C ARG A 98 -6.66 21.28 -2.95
N ARG A 99 -5.47 21.88 -3.01
CA ARG A 99 -5.31 23.28 -3.43
C ARG A 99 -6.08 23.49 -4.72
N ARG A 100 -6.94 24.51 -4.75
CA ARG A 100 -7.54 24.97 -6.01
C ARG A 100 -6.39 25.42 -6.92
N PRO A 101 -6.31 24.96 -8.18
CA PRO A 101 -5.44 25.62 -9.14
C PRO A 101 -5.90 27.08 -9.27
N GLY A 102 -5.07 28.03 -8.85
CA GLY A 102 -5.35 29.48 -8.92
C GLY A 102 -5.39 30.26 -7.59
N ALA A 103 -4.97 29.68 -6.46
CA ALA A 103 -4.88 30.43 -5.18
C ALA A 103 -3.55 31.17 -4.96
N ASP A 104 -2.64 31.14 -5.94
CA ASP A 104 -1.44 31.97 -5.97
C ASP A 104 -1.54 32.84 -7.25
N ALA A 105 -2.17 34.01 -7.09
CA ALA A 105 -2.09 35.14 -8.03
C ALA A 105 -1.10 36.16 -7.45
#